data_AF-E1X234-F1
#
_entry.id   AF-E1X234-F1
#
_cell.length_a   1.000
_cell.length_b   1.000
_cell.length_c   1.000
_cell.angle_alpha   90.00
_cell.angle_beta   90.00
_cell.angle_gamma   90.00
#
_symmetry.space_group_name_H-M   'P 1'
#
loop_
_entity.id
_entity.type
_entity.pdbx_description
1 polymer ?
#
loop_
_entity_poly.entity_id
_entity_poly.type
_entity_poly.pdbx_seq_one_letter_code
_entity_poly.pdbx_strand_id
1 'polypeptide(L)'
;MMDFTISMIKKVTLLSILLSLLTSCGVFIKLDQPDEEIVFKKDLTKLICPIKKDELILTTASSANQGLFKDRLEIAAKKHNLKAIDIFVMWAIIQIYIRPNKVSPGSSLQFVDTDKTSPFYINYNLKINKDPNLLFNSLKDLLKRYRSKRSLQYLSRIVDDILPYQTSVDHELSLFLSENRAPLSKNSSLEKFYFKGDQVLRTGEGLRTFKIWPLVSQAAYKKNSANTHLFSYQIDKDKVANCNFDMRIYQNAVYLINQTEGVNSHPFSISYKGSTFLGISAQVPDIQKNYHNSYSFTPSELGEQNAVCFIKTKNSNFSLISTKGRDSGQHLFNMIEYNLAHASSVDEVLTILEFPRYLFLLNPERMIYESDRSSEAQTQTFLNTSFPIYHKSNLGNVWIHYQKHNQKTLLIDDRIPSYRSCLL
;
A
#
# COMPACT_ATOMS: atom_id res chain seq x y z
N MET A 1 -28.29 66.40 21.26
CA MET A 1 -27.38 65.74 20.29
C MET A 1 -26.66 64.50 20.86
N MET A 2 -26.58 64.31 22.18
CA MET A 2 -25.92 63.13 22.80
C MET A 2 -26.78 61.85 22.87
N ASP A 3 -28.12 61.95 22.87
CA ASP A 3 -28.98 60.76 23.00
C ASP A 3 -29.14 59.95 21.70
N PHE A 4 -28.92 60.59 20.55
CA PHE A 4 -29.05 59.92 19.25
C PHE A 4 -27.88 58.97 18.95
N THR A 5 -26.67 59.33 19.40
CA THR A 5 -25.46 58.53 19.20
C THR A 5 -25.45 57.27 20.05
N ILE A 6 -25.97 57.31 21.28
CA ILE A 6 -26.03 56.14 22.17
C ILE A 6 -27.03 55.09 21.66
N SER A 7 -28.18 55.53 21.13
CA SER A 7 -29.19 54.65 20.52
C SER A 7 -28.66 53.92 19.28
N MET A 8 -27.87 54.62 18.45
CA MET A 8 -27.30 54.05 17.24
C MET A 8 -26.20 53.02 17.55
N ILE A 9 -25.34 53.30 18.55
CA ILE A 9 -24.29 52.36 18.99
C ILE A 9 -24.91 51.08 19.56
N LYS A 10 -25.99 51.17 20.35
CA LYS A 10 -26.70 49.99 20.88
C LYS A 10 -27.34 49.14 19.79
N LYS A 11 -27.91 49.75 18.75
CA LYS A 11 -28.49 49.02 17.60
C LYS A 11 -27.42 48.31 16.76
N VAL A 12 -26.27 48.95 16.56
CA VAL A 12 -25.15 48.35 15.81
C VAL A 12 -24.51 47.19 16.58
N THR A 13 -24.30 47.33 17.90
CA THR A 13 -23.75 46.22 18.71
C THR A 13 -24.71 45.04 18.81
N LEU A 14 -26.02 45.27 18.93
CA LEU A 14 -27.01 44.20 18.93
C LEU A 14 -27.04 43.46 17.59
N LEU A 15 -26.90 44.17 16.47
CA LEU A 15 -26.85 43.59 15.13
C LEU A 15 -25.57 42.76 14.91
N SER A 16 -24.42 43.22 15.41
CA SER A 16 -23.16 42.46 15.36
C SER A 16 -23.22 41.17 16.17
N ILE A 17 -23.83 41.19 17.36
CA ILE A 17 -24.01 40.00 18.19
C ILE A 17 -24.95 38.99 17.50
N LEU A 18 -26.04 39.46 16.90
CA LEU A 18 -26.95 38.61 16.13
C LEU A 18 -26.26 37.97 14.91
N LEU A 19 -25.42 38.71 14.19
CA LEU A 19 -24.65 38.17 13.06
C LEU A 19 -23.62 37.12 13.50
N SER A 20 -22.96 37.29 14.65
CA SER A 20 -22.03 36.29 15.19
C SER A 20 -22.74 35.01 15.63
N LEU A 21 -23.98 35.10 16.14
CA LEU A 21 -24.76 33.92 16.51
C LEU A 21 -25.25 33.16 15.26
N LEU A 22 -25.68 33.88 14.22
CA LEU A 22 -26.13 33.27 12.96
C LEU A 22 -25.01 32.62 12.15
N THR A 23 -23.78 33.16 12.21
CA THR A 23 -22.61 32.55 11.55
C THR A 23 -22.08 31.33 12.30
N SER A 24 -22.29 31.25 13.62
CA SER A 24 -21.83 30.09 14.42
C SER A 24 -22.56 28.78 14.08
N CYS A 25 -23.85 28.84 13.76
CA CYS A 25 -24.63 27.67 13.34
C CYS A 25 -24.21 27.16 11.94
N GLY A 26 -23.82 28.07 11.04
CA GLY A 26 -23.33 27.70 9.71
C GLY A 26 -22.00 26.95 9.73
N VAL A 27 -21.13 27.26 10.70
CA VAL A 27 -19.86 26.53 10.90
C VAL A 27 -20.12 25.13 11.48
N PHE A 28 -21.11 24.98 12.35
CA PHE A 28 -21.48 23.67 12.91
C PHE A 28 -22.09 22.74 11.85
N ILE A 29 -22.96 23.24 10.98
CA ILE A 29 -23.54 22.44 9.88
C ILE A 29 -22.45 21.99 8.89
N LYS A 30 -21.43 22.82 8.67
CA LYS A 30 -20.29 22.49 7.81
C LYS A 30 -19.29 21.51 8.45
N LEU A 31 -19.30 21.38 9.77
CA LEU A 31 -18.54 20.36 10.50
C LEU A 31 -19.27 19.02 10.55
N ASP A 32 -20.60 19.02 10.42
CA ASP A 32 -21.45 17.83 10.52
C ASP A 32 -21.79 17.19 9.16
N GLN A 33 -21.56 17.93 8.06
CA GLN A 33 -21.62 17.37 6.71
C GLN A 33 -20.20 17.03 6.23
N PRO A 34 -19.88 15.74 6.02
CA PRO A 34 -18.61 15.38 5.41
C PRO A 34 -18.51 16.02 4.01
N ASP A 35 -17.36 16.61 3.69
CA ASP A 35 -16.99 17.05 2.34
C ASP A 35 -16.84 15.80 1.44
N GLU A 36 -17.93 15.10 1.14
CA GLU A 36 -17.91 13.85 0.38
C GLU A 36 -18.76 13.93 -0.88
N GLU A 37 -18.11 13.67 -2.01
CA GLU A 37 -18.78 13.47 -3.29
C GLU A 37 -19.68 12.23 -3.22
N ILE A 38 -20.97 12.39 -3.53
CA ILE A 38 -21.91 11.28 -3.69
C ILE A 38 -21.48 10.46 -4.93
N VAL A 39 -20.77 9.35 -4.72
CA VAL A 39 -20.33 8.46 -5.80
C VAL A 39 -21.47 7.51 -6.19
N PHE A 40 -22.15 7.79 -7.30
CA PHE A 40 -23.12 6.86 -7.89
C PHE A 40 -22.43 5.63 -8.52
N LYS A 41 -23.05 4.44 -8.35
CA LYS A 41 -22.68 3.11 -8.90
C LYS A 41 -21.23 2.99 -9.38
N LYS A 42 -20.37 2.49 -8.50
CA LYS A 42 -18.98 2.16 -8.84
C LYS A 42 -18.91 1.12 -9.96
N ASP A 43 -18.10 1.42 -10.96
CA ASP A 43 -17.72 0.47 -12.00
C ASP A 43 -16.68 -0.51 -11.43
N LEU A 44 -17.17 -1.67 -10.96
CA LEU A 44 -16.36 -2.72 -10.37
C LEU A 44 -15.40 -3.37 -11.36
N THR A 45 -15.59 -3.20 -12.67
CA THR A 45 -14.69 -3.79 -13.68
C THR A 45 -13.27 -3.19 -13.59
N LYS A 46 -13.15 -1.94 -13.11
CA LYS A 46 -11.87 -1.28 -12.83
C LYS A 46 -11.11 -1.90 -11.65
N LEU A 47 -11.75 -2.76 -10.86
CA LEU A 47 -11.12 -3.49 -9.77
C LEU A 47 -10.51 -4.81 -10.23
N ILE A 48 -10.74 -5.22 -11.47
CA ILE A 48 -10.35 -6.52 -12.00
C ILE A 48 -9.16 -6.35 -12.94
N CYS A 49 -8.12 -7.15 -12.71
CA CYS A 49 -6.99 -7.24 -13.62
C CYS A 49 -6.82 -8.71 -14.06
N PRO A 50 -7.40 -9.11 -15.19
CA PRO A 50 -7.31 -10.49 -15.67
C PRO A 50 -5.88 -10.81 -16.11
N ILE A 51 -5.33 -11.92 -15.61
CA ILE A 51 -3.94 -12.30 -15.87
C ILE A 51 -3.89 -13.24 -17.07
N LYS A 52 -3.33 -12.74 -18.18
CA LYS A 52 -3.04 -13.54 -19.37
C LYS A 52 -1.62 -14.10 -19.28
N LYS A 53 -1.40 -15.28 -19.87
CA LYS A 53 -0.15 -16.04 -19.72
C LYS A 53 1.09 -15.25 -20.19
N ASP A 54 0.99 -14.54 -21.31
CA ASP A 54 2.16 -13.94 -21.98
C ASP A 54 2.25 -12.40 -21.85
N GLU A 55 1.35 -11.79 -21.09
CA GLU A 55 1.31 -10.34 -20.88
C GLU A 55 2.02 -9.95 -19.59
N LEU A 56 2.78 -8.84 -19.59
CA LEU A 56 3.28 -8.26 -18.35
C LEU A 56 2.21 -7.35 -17.75
N ILE A 57 1.85 -7.65 -16.51
CA ILE A 57 0.99 -6.79 -15.70
C ILE A 57 1.82 -6.26 -14.55
N LEU A 58 1.86 -4.95 -14.39
CA LEU A 58 2.44 -4.26 -13.25
C LEU A 58 1.31 -3.69 -12.39
N THR A 59 1.50 -3.75 -11.08
CA THR A 59 0.65 -3.04 -10.11
C THR A 59 1.52 -2.42 -9.03
N THR A 60 1.12 -1.25 -8.55
CA THR A 60 1.75 -0.54 -7.44
C THR A 60 0.75 0.39 -6.76
N ALA A 61 0.95 0.70 -5.49
CA ALA A 61 0.15 1.72 -4.78
C ALA A 61 0.48 3.17 -5.22
N SER A 62 1.34 3.37 -6.24
CA SER A 62 1.82 4.68 -6.69
C SER A 62 1.30 5.09 -8.06
N SER A 63 1.03 6.39 -8.23
CA SER A 63 0.52 6.98 -9.48
C SER A 63 1.54 7.17 -10.60
N ALA A 64 2.73 6.57 -10.49
CA ALA A 64 3.72 6.64 -11.54
C ALA A 64 3.20 6.06 -12.87
N ASN A 65 3.78 6.45 -14.00
CA ASN A 65 3.34 6.04 -15.34
C ASN A 65 3.59 4.54 -15.60
N GLN A 66 2.64 3.69 -15.17
CA GLN A 66 2.74 2.24 -15.24
C GLN A 66 2.82 1.70 -16.67
N GLY A 67 2.16 2.37 -17.63
CA GLY A 67 2.20 1.99 -19.05
C GLY A 67 3.63 2.09 -19.60
N LEU A 68 4.30 3.22 -19.37
CA LEU A 68 5.69 3.41 -19.78
C LEU A 68 6.62 2.35 -19.18
N PHE A 69 6.47 2.05 -17.88
CA PHE A 69 7.31 1.03 -17.25
C PHE A 69 7.01 -0.38 -17.74
N LYS A 70 5.73 -0.71 -17.99
CA LYS A 70 5.33 -2.00 -18.60
C LYS A 70 6.02 -2.17 -19.94
N ASP A 71 5.88 -1.21 -20.85
CA ASP A 71 6.42 -1.32 -22.21
C ASP A 71 7.94 -1.51 -22.19
N ARG A 72 8.64 -0.71 -21.38
CA ARG A 72 10.10 -0.78 -21.28
C ARG A 72 10.57 -2.09 -20.62
N LEU A 73 9.88 -2.57 -19.60
CA LEU A 73 10.17 -3.86 -18.97
C LEU A 73 9.87 -5.03 -19.91
N GLU A 74 8.80 -4.99 -20.70
CA GLU A 74 8.49 -6.02 -21.70
C GLU A 74 9.55 -6.09 -22.79
N ILE A 75 10.01 -4.94 -23.31
CA ILE A 75 11.10 -4.87 -24.29
C ILE A 75 12.37 -5.48 -23.69
N ALA A 76 12.74 -5.08 -22.48
CA ALA A 76 13.91 -5.63 -21.78
C ALA A 76 13.76 -7.14 -21.52
N ALA A 77 12.57 -7.59 -21.13
CA ALA A 77 12.29 -8.99 -20.86
C ALA A 77 12.49 -9.87 -22.10
N LYS A 78 12.02 -9.41 -23.26
CA LYS A 78 12.23 -10.09 -24.55
C LYS A 78 13.71 -10.06 -24.95
N LYS A 79 14.33 -8.87 -24.95
CA LYS A 79 15.74 -8.68 -25.35
C LYS A 79 16.72 -9.52 -24.54
N HIS A 80 16.52 -9.64 -23.23
CA HIS A 80 17.44 -10.32 -22.32
C HIS A 80 16.96 -11.72 -21.89
N ASN A 81 15.87 -12.22 -22.46
CA ASN A 81 15.21 -13.48 -22.13
C ASN A 81 15.02 -13.65 -20.61
N LEU A 82 14.32 -12.70 -20.00
CA LEU A 82 14.11 -12.64 -18.56
C LEU A 82 12.98 -13.60 -18.10
N LYS A 83 13.15 -14.16 -16.91
CA LYS A 83 12.12 -14.90 -16.18
C LYS A 83 11.25 -13.94 -15.38
N ALA A 84 10.08 -14.39 -14.92
CA ALA A 84 9.20 -13.59 -14.07
C ALA A 84 9.91 -13.03 -12.82
N ILE A 85 10.78 -13.83 -12.19
CA ILE A 85 11.52 -13.38 -11.00
C ILE A 85 12.52 -12.26 -11.31
N ASP A 86 13.13 -12.29 -12.50
CA ASP A 86 14.07 -11.25 -12.92
C ASP A 86 13.32 -9.92 -13.10
N ILE A 87 12.12 -9.97 -13.70
CA ILE A 87 11.26 -8.80 -13.88
C ILE A 87 10.74 -8.29 -12.53
N PHE A 88 10.36 -9.18 -11.61
CA PHE A 88 9.98 -8.77 -10.25
C PHE A 88 11.12 -8.03 -9.56
N VAL A 89 12.35 -8.53 -9.65
CA VAL A 89 13.52 -7.87 -9.06
C VAL A 89 13.78 -6.51 -9.69
N MET A 90 13.69 -6.41 -11.02
CA MET A 90 13.78 -5.11 -11.71
C MET A 90 12.67 -4.15 -11.27
N TRP A 91 11.44 -4.64 -11.13
CA TRP A 91 10.30 -3.83 -10.69
C TRP A 91 10.46 -3.33 -9.25
N ALA A 92 10.97 -4.18 -8.36
CA ALA A 92 11.31 -3.82 -6.98
C ALA A 92 12.39 -2.72 -6.93
N ILE A 93 13.42 -2.80 -7.80
CA ILE A 93 14.44 -1.75 -7.92
C ILE A 93 13.80 -0.45 -8.44
N ILE A 94 12.92 -0.52 -9.44
CA ILE A 94 12.22 0.65 -9.97
C ILE A 94 11.39 1.35 -8.89
N GLN A 95 10.85 0.62 -7.90
CA GLN A 95 10.11 1.24 -6.80
C GLN A 95 10.98 2.19 -5.95
N ILE A 96 12.30 2.04 -5.91
CA ILE A 96 13.20 2.99 -5.22
C ILE A 96 13.10 4.40 -5.83
N TYR A 97 12.86 4.48 -7.13
CA TYR A 97 12.70 5.74 -7.83
C TYR A 97 11.31 6.36 -7.64
N ILE A 98 10.30 5.50 -7.57
CA ILE A 98 8.90 5.89 -7.49
C ILE A 98 8.48 6.26 -6.06
N ARG A 99 9.02 5.57 -5.05
CA ARG A 99 8.69 5.73 -3.62
C ARG A 99 9.96 5.74 -2.77
N PRO A 100 10.89 6.69 -2.97
CA PRO A 100 12.14 6.73 -2.21
C PRO A 100 11.93 6.85 -0.69
N ASN A 101 10.78 7.41 -0.27
CA ASN A 101 10.38 7.50 1.13
C ASN A 101 9.99 6.15 1.76
N LYS A 102 9.56 5.16 0.97
CA LYS A 102 9.08 3.83 1.45
C LYS A 102 9.89 2.64 0.92
N VAL A 103 10.73 2.87 -0.09
CA VAL A 103 11.55 1.86 -0.74
C VAL A 103 12.95 2.43 -0.94
N SER A 104 13.93 1.74 -0.38
CA SER A 104 15.34 2.11 -0.48
C SER A 104 16.20 0.85 -0.52
N PRO A 105 17.50 0.94 -0.84
CA PRO A 105 18.42 -0.19 -0.70
C PRO A 105 18.31 -0.94 0.64
N GLY A 106 17.97 -0.25 1.73
CA GLY A 106 17.87 -0.79 3.08
C GLY A 106 16.45 -1.08 3.55
N SER A 107 15.41 -0.84 2.75
CA SER A 107 14.04 -1.13 3.16
C SER A 107 13.82 -2.64 3.37
N SER A 108 12.84 -2.98 4.19
CA SER A 108 12.44 -4.37 4.36
C SER A 108 11.60 -4.85 3.16
N LEU A 109 11.50 -6.17 2.99
CA LEU A 109 10.68 -6.78 1.95
C LEU A 109 9.89 -7.96 2.52
N GLN A 110 8.58 -7.96 2.26
CA GLN A 110 7.77 -9.17 2.27
C GLN A 110 7.53 -9.60 0.83
N PHE A 111 7.74 -10.87 0.55
CA PHE A 111 7.56 -11.44 -0.78
C PHE A 111 6.54 -12.58 -0.74
N VAL A 112 5.65 -12.60 -1.72
CA VAL A 112 4.57 -13.57 -1.89
C VAL A 112 4.63 -14.14 -3.30
N ASP A 113 4.89 -15.43 -3.39
CA ASP A 113 4.64 -16.24 -4.59
C ASP A 113 3.25 -16.84 -4.50
N THR A 114 2.44 -16.52 -5.49
CA THR A 114 1.05 -16.93 -5.53
C THR A 114 0.82 -18.19 -6.36
N ASP A 115 1.88 -18.91 -6.75
CA ASP A 115 1.76 -20.20 -7.44
C ASP A 115 0.79 -21.14 -6.70
N LYS A 116 -0.16 -21.71 -7.46
CA LYS A 116 -1.18 -22.63 -6.95
C LYS A 116 -0.61 -23.87 -6.26
N THR A 117 0.51 -24.37 -6.77
CA THR A 117 1.06 -25.67 -6.38
C THR A 117 1.95 -25.60 -5.16
N SER A 118 2.63 -24.47 -4.99
CA SER A 118 3.55 -24.23 -3.88
C SER A 118 3.60 -22.73 -3.58
N PRO A 119 2.51 -22.14 -3.03
CA PRO A 119 2.53 -20.75 -2.61
C PRO A 119 3.66 -20.56 -1.60
N PHE A 120 4.35 -19.43 -1.69
CA PHE A 120 5.52 -19.18 -0.87
C PHE A 120 5.48 -17.77 -0.29
N TYR A 121 5.77 -17.68 0.99
CA TYR A 121 5.91 -16.42 1.70
C TYR A 121 7.26 -16.33 2.39
N ILE A 122 7.86 -15.15 2.33
CA ILE A 122 9.05 -14.82 3.10
C ILE A 122 9.02 -13.37 3.55
N ASN A 123 9.39 -13.15 4.81
CA ASN A 123 9.51 -11.85 5.44
C ASN A 123 10.96 -11.56 5.82
N TYR A 124 11.51 -10.47 5.31
CA TYR A 124 12.81 -9.93 5.73
C TYR A 124 12.67 -8.76 6.72
N ASN A 125 11.46 -8.33 7.05
CA ASN A 125 11.19 -7.32 8.08
C ASN A 125 11.32 -7.92 9.49
N LEU A 126 12.56 -8.13 9.93
CA LEU A 126 12.88 -8.61 11.27
C LEU A 126 13.81 -7.60 11.96
N LYS A 127 13.51 -7.22 13.21
CA LYS A 127 14.30 -6.24 13.98
C LYS A 127 15.79 -6.59 14.12
N ILE A 128 16.14 -7.88 13.99
CA ILE A 128 17.54 -8.36 14.02
C ILE A 128 18.33 -7.94 12.76
N ASN A 129 17.66 -7.67 11.65
CA ASN A 129 18.29 -7.27 10.39
C ASN A 129 18.74 -5.80 10.46
N LYS A 130 20.00 -5.59 10.82
CA LYS A 130 20.66 -4.26 10.80
C LYS A 130 21.45 -4.04 9.50
N ASP A 131 20.91 -4.46 8.37
CA ASP A 131 21.59 -4.41 7.07
C ASP A 131 21.22 -3.12 6.31
N PRO A 132 22.16 -2.21 6.03
CA PRO A 132 21.87 -1.01 5.24
C PRO A 132 21.51 -1.33 3.78
N ASN A 133 21.67 -2.58 3.32
CA ASN A 133 21.31 -3.03 1.99
C ASN A 133 20.29 -4.20 2.03
N LEU A 134 19.42 -4.21 3.06
CA LEU A 134 18.47 -5.29 3.30
C LEU A 134 17.62 -5.64 2.07
N LEU A 135 17.05 -4.65 1.37
CA LEU A 135 16.25 -4.88 0.17
C LEU A 135 17.10 -5.58 -0.90
N PHE A 136 18.29 -5.05 -1.20
CA PHE A 136 19.17 -5.65 -2.22
C PHE A 136 19.58 -7.07 -1.87
N ASN A 137 19.91 -7.35 -0.61
CA ASN A 137 20.29 -8.70 -0.19
C ASN A 137 19.08 -9.65 -0.20
N SER A 138 17.89 -9.16 0.14
CA SER A 138 16.62 -9.90 -0.02
C SER A 138 16.36 -10.27 -1.49
N LEU A 139 16.58 -9.33 -2.43
CA LEU A 139 16.44 -9.59 -3.87
C LEU A 139 17.48 -10.60 -4.39
N LYS A 140 18.72 -10.56 -3.88
CA LYS A 140 19.75 -11.58 -4.19
C LYS A 140 19.32 -12.96 -3.69
N ASP A 141 18.78 -13.06 -2.49
CA ASP A 141 18.26 -14.32 -1.93
C ASP A 141 17.10 -14.88 -2.77
N LEU A 142 16.19 -14.02 -3.24
CA LEU A 142 15.13 -14.42 -4.17
C LEU A 142 15.69 -14.93 -5.50
N LEU A 143 16.63 -14.21 -6.14
CA LEU A 143 17.26 -14.66 -7.39
C LEU A 143 17.93 -16.05 -7.22
N LYS A 144 18.58 -16.28 -6.08
CA LYS A 144 19.19 -17.58 -5.75
C LYS A 144 18.14 -18.66 -5.57
N ARG A 145 17.05 -18.39 -4.84
CA ARG A 145 15.94 -19.34 -4.62
C ARG A 145 15.33 -19.80 -5.94
N TYR A 146 15.05 -18.86 -6.85
CA TYR A 146 14.46 -19.14 -8.15
C TYR A 146 15.48 -19.55 -9.23
N ARG A 147 16.74 -19.78 -8.84
CA ARG A 147 17.84 -20.20 -9.73
C ARG A 147 17.91 -19.32 -10.98
N SER A 148 17.85 -18.01 -10.78
CA SER A 148 18.07 -17.07 -11.88
C SER A 148 19.53 -17.15 -12.33
N LYS A 149 19.74 -17.06 -13.65
CA LYS A 149 21.07 -16.92 -14.26
C LYS A 149 21.54 -15.47 -14.25
N ARG A 150 20.69 -14.52 -13.84
CA ARG A 150 20.97 -13.09 -13.84
C ARG A 150 21.28 -12.64 -12.42
N SER A 151 22.41 -11.94 -12.24
CA SER A 151 22.76 -11.34 -10.95
C SER A 151 21.97 -10.05 -10.73
N LEU A 152 21.85 -9.61 -9.47
CA LEU A 152 21.24 -8.31 -9.16
C LEU A 152 21.99 -7.17 -9.86
N GLN A 153 23.32 -7.26 -9.93
CA GLN A 153 24.16 -6.30 -10.64
C GLN A 153 23.83 -6.23 -12.14
N TYR A 154 23.64 -7.38 -12.80
CA TYR A 154 23.23 -7.41 -14.20
C TYR A 154 21.86 -6.76 -14.40
N LEU A 155 20.87 -7.12 -13.56
CA LEU A 155 19.52 -6.56 -13.65
C LEU A 155 19.50 -5.05 -13.35
N SER A 156 20.32 -4.57 -12.41
CA SER A 156 20.44 -3.14 -12.11
C SER A 156 20.95 -2.30 -13.28
N ARG A 157 21.85 -2.85 -14.11
CA ARG A 157 22.30 -2.17 -15.33
C ARG A 157 21.19 -2.05 -16.37
N ILE A 158 20.40 -3.11 -16.54
CA ILE A 158 19.23 -3.06 -17.42
C ILE A 158 18.23 -2.01 -16.90
N VAL A 159 18.00 -1.95 -15.58
CA VAL A 159 17.15 -0.91 -14.98
C VAL A 159 17.67 0.48 -15.30
N ASP A 160 18.97 0.75 -15.12
CA ASP A 160 19.59 2.03 -15.47
C ASP A 160 19.42 2.40 -16.95
N ASP A 161 19.44 1.42 -17.86
CA ASP A 161 19.27 1.63 -19.30
C ASP A 161 17.81 1.94 -19.69
N ILE A 162 16.83 1.38 -18.97
CA ILE A 162 15.41 1.56 -19.29
C ILE A 162 14.73 2.66 -18.47
N LEU A 163 15.35 3.21 -17.44
CA LEU A 163 14.74 4.26 -16.65
C LEU A 163 14.61 5.58 -17.45
N PRO A 164 13.51 6.32 -17.30
CA PRO A 164 13.44 7.67 -17.85
C PRO A 164 14.43 8.59 -17.11
N TYR A 165 14.78 9.71 -17.74
CA TYR A 165 15.64 10.73 -17.11
C TYR A 165 15.01 11.33 -15.84
N GLN A 166 13.67 11.36 -15.79
CA GLN A 166 12.91 11.81 -14.63
C GLN A 166 11.68 10.94 -14.41
N THR A 167 11.31 10.74 -13.16
CA THR A 167 10.05 10.13 -12.74
C THR A 167 9.11 11.21 -12.21
N SER A 168 7.81 11.09 -12.45
CA SER A 168 6.83 12.05 -11.91
C SER A 168 6.67 11.83 -10.41
N VAL A 169 6.68 12.93 -9.64
CA VAL A 169 6.28 12.95 -8.23
C VAL A 169 4.76 12.85 -8.18
N ASP A 170 4.24 11.87 -7.46
CA ASP A 170 2.80 11.74 -7.21
C ASP A 170 2.38 12.49 -5.93
N HIS A 171 1.09 12.40 -5.64
CA HIS A 171 0.46 13.04 -4.49
C HIS A 171 1.05 12.63 -3.14
N GLU A 172 1.27 11.33 -2.90
CA GLU A 172 1.74 10.83 -1.60
C GLU A 172 3.20 11.23 -1.33
N LEU A 173 4.05 11.16 -2.36
CA LEU A 173 5.42 11.66 -2.23
C LEU A 173 5.43 13.18 -2.06
N SER A 174 4.59 13.92 -2.80
CA SER A 174 4.49 15.38 -2.68
C SER A 174 4.06 15.82 -1.27
N LEU A 175 3.08 15.15 -0.66
CA LEU A 175 2.66 15.41 0.72
C LEU A 175 3.82 15.17 1.69
N PHE A 176 4.49 14.03 1.57
CA PHE A 176 5.66 13.70 2.40
C PHE A 176 6.76 14.75 2.29
N LEU A 177 7.07 15.23 1.08
CA LEU A 177 8.08 16.28 0.87
C LEU A 177 7.64 17.61 1.50
N SER A 178 6.35 17.96 1.40
CA SER A 178 5.79 19.18 1.98
C SER A 178 5.88 19.17 3.51
N GLU A 179 5.44 18.07 4.14
CA GLU A 179 5.51 17.86 5.59
C GLU A 179 6.94 17.91 6.12
N ASN A 180 7.91 17.49 5.30
CA ASN A 180 9.32 17.41 5.66
C ASN A 180 10.19 18.50 5.02
N ARG A 181 9.61 19.61 4.54
CA ARG A 181 10.36 20.67 3.84
C ARG A 181 11.55 21.20 4.65
N ALA A 182 11.34 21.57 5.91
CA ALA A 182 12.37 22.18 6.75
C ALA A 182 13.56 21.25 7.06
N PRO A 183 13.38 19.96 7.41
CA PRO A 183 14.52 19.06 7.56
C PRO A 183 15.18 18.71 6.21
N LEU A 184 14.42 18.60 5.11
CA LEU A 184 14.98 18.31 3.79
C LEU A 184 15.91 19.43 3.30
N SER A 185 15.56 20.70 3.52
CA SER A 185 16.39 21.84 3.11
C SER A 185 17.72 21.95 3.87
N LYS A 186 17.87 21.23 5.00
CA LYS A 186 19.13 21.17 5.74
C LYS A 186 20.09 20.11 5.19
N ASN A 187 19.59 19.16 4.39
CA ASN A 187 20.41 18.15 3.74
C ASN A 187 20.72 18.60 2.30
N SER A 188 21.93 19.14 2.10
CA SER A 188 22.39 19.65 0.80
C SER A 188 22.45 18.61 -0.32
N SER A 189 22.48 17.31 0.01
CA SER A 189 22.39 16.24 -0.99
C SER A 189 20.95 16.06 -1.46
N LEU A 190 19.99 16.02 -0.54
CA LEU A 190 18.57 15.83 -0.84
C LEU A 190 17.92 17.06 -1.45
N GLU A 191 18.32 18.24 -0.99
CA GLU A 191 17.86 19.53 -1.48
C GLU A 191 17.99 19.62 -3.01
N LYS A 192 19.13 19.20 -3.55
CA LYS A 192 19.42 19.19 -5.00
C LYS A 192 18.45 18.35 -5.83
N PHE A 193 17.78 17.36 -5.23
CA PHE A 193 16.82 16.50 -5.93
C PHE A 193 15.37 16.91 -5.68
N TYR A 194 15.05 17.32 -4.45
CA TYR A 194 13.67 17.56 -4.03
C TYR A 194 13.23 19.01 -4.07
N PHE A 195 14.12 19.96 -4.38
CA PHE A 195 13.81 21.38 -4.43
C PHE A 195 13.96 21.98 -5.82
N LYS A 196 13.09 22.95 -6.11
CA LYS A 196 13.12 23.83 -7.27
C LYS A 196 13.05 25.27 -6.75
N GLY A 197 14.22 25.89 -6.60
CA GLY A 197 14.35 27.10 -5.77
C GLY A 197 14.01 26.77 -4.32
N ASP A 198 13.16 27.58 -3.68
CA ASP A 198 12.80 27.40 -2.27
C ASP A 198 11.63 26.42 -2.03
N GLN A 199 11.09 25.81 -3.08
CA GLN A 199 9.91 24.96 -3.00
C GLN A 199 10.27 23.49 -3.22
N VAL A 200 9.64 22.61 -2.45
CA VAL A 200 9.71 21.17 -2.69
C VAL A 200 8.92 20.77 -3.93
N LEU A 201 9.32 19.67 -4.57
CA LEU A 201 8.61 19.14 -5.73
C LEU A 201 7.14 18.82 -5.43
N ARG A 202 6.26 19.19 -6.35
CA ARG A 202 4.81 18.97 -6.29
C ARG A 202 4.37 17.81 -7.15
N THR A 203 3.14 17.37 -6.94
CA THR A 203 2.48 16.37 -7.79
C THR A 203 2.60 16.75 -9.27
N GLY A 204 3.07 15.82 -10.11
CA GLY A 204 3.30 16.00 -11.54
C GLY A 204 4.70 16.51 -11.91
N GLU A 205 5.48 17.04 -10.98
CA GLU A 205 6.84 17.53 -11.27
C GLU A 205 7.85 16.38 -11.41
N GLY A 206 8.91 16.62 -12.17
CA GLY A 206 9.94 15.62 -12.46
C GLY A 206 10.99 15.50 -11.36
N LEU A 207 11.17 14.30 -10.84
CA LEU A 207 12.29 13.89 -9.98
C LEU A 207 13.37 13.23 -10.83
N ARG A 208 14.54 13.88 -10.93
CA ARG A 208 15.67 13.40 -11.76
C ARG A 208 16.20 12.06 -11.25
N THR A 209 16.28 11.06 -12.14
CA THR A 209 16.77 9.72 -11.79
C THR A 209 18.30 9.67 -11.64
N PHE A 210 18.79 8.62 -10.99
CA PHE A 210 20.21 8.32 -10.77
C PHE A 210 20.51 6.87 -11.19
N LYS A 211 21.79 6.50 -11.30
CA LYS A 211 22.19 5.13 -11.62
C LYS A 211 22.19 4.26 -10.36
N ILE A 212 21.44 3.15 -10.33
CA ILE A 212 21.37 2.23 -9.19
C ILE A 212 22.48 1.19 -9.20
N TRP A 213 23.05 0.84 -10.37
CA TRP A 213 24.11 -0.17 -10.44
C TRP A 213 25.31 0.10 -9.51
N PRO A 214 25.77 1.36 -9.30
CA PRO A 214 26.86 1.65 -8.37
C PRO A 214 26.49 1.30 -6.92
N LEU A 215 25.27 1.62 -6.49
CA LEU A 215 24.78 1.27 -5.13
C LEU A 215 24.70 -0.25 -4.95
N VAL A 216 24.17 -0.96 -5.94
CA VAL A 216 24.08 -2.44 -5.92
C VAL A 216 25.46 -3.09 -5.83
N SER A 217 26.47 -2.47 -6.45
CA SER A 217 27.82 -3.05 -6.55
C SER A 217 28.68 -2.78 -5.32
N GLN A 218 28.40 -1.68 -4.62
CA GLN A 218 29.00 -1.38 -3.33
C GLN A 218 28.34 -2.17 -2.19
N ALA A 219 27.10 -2.66 -2.39
CA ALA A 219 26.39 -3.47 -1.42
C ALA A 219 26.96 -4.91 -1.31
N ALA A 220 27.83 -5.13 -0.32
CA ALA A 220 28.31 -6.46 0.04
C ALA A 220 27.12 -7.40 0.35
N TYR A 221 27.20 -8.65 -0.13
CA TYR A 221 26.18 -9.64 0.19
C TYR A 221 26.25 -10.02 1.66
N LYS A 222 25.12 -9.89 2.35
CA LYS A 222 24.90 -10.37 3.70
C LYS A 222 23.67 -11.27 3.69
N LYS A 223 23.82 -12.50 4.19
CA LYS A 223 22.67 -13.40 4.36
C LYS A 223 21.83 -12.89 5.53
N ASN A 224 20.61 -12.46 5.24
CA ASN A 224 19.71 -11.90 6.26
C ASN A 224 18.83 -12.98 6.88
N SER A 225 18.39 -12.75 8.11
CA SER A 225 17.37 -13.59 8.74
C SER A 225 16.04 -13.35 8.04
N ALA A 226 15.26 -14.41 7.86
CA ALA A 226 13.94 -14.32 7.27
C ALA A 226 12.95 -15.24 7.98
N ASN A 227 11.70 -14.83 8.03
CA ASN A 227 10.60 -15.63 8.56
C ASN A 227 9.71 -16.11 7.41
N THR A 228 9.46 -17.41 7.34
CA THR A 228 8.57 -18.05 6.35
C THR A 228 7.38 -18.73 7.01
N HIS A 229 7.21 -18.56 8.33
CA HIS A 229 6.16 -19.24 9.08
C HIS A 229 4.78 -18.70 8.69
N LEU A 230 3.84 -19.63 8.56
CA LEU A 230 2.43 -19.36 8.36
C LEU A 230 1.63 -20.18 9.39
N PHE A 231 0.76 -19.51 10.12
CA PHE A 231 -0.22 -20.12 11.00
C PHE A 231 -1.37 -20.68 10.17
N SER A 232 -1.65 -21.97 10.34
CA SER A 232 -2.79 -22.62 9.70
C SER A 232 -4.05 -22.40 10.52
N TYR A 233 -5.12 -22.02 9.85
CA TYR A 233 -6.45 -21.83 10.40
C TYR A 233 -7.48 -22.59 9.55
N GLN A 234 -8.16 -23.54 10.18
CA GLN A 234 -9.20 -24.33 9.52
C GLN A 234 -10.48 -23.48 9.42
N ILE A 235 -10.90 -23.15 8.21
CA ILE A 235 -12.15 -22.39 7.98
C ILE A 235 -13.34 -23.35 7.99
N ASP A 236 -13.21 -24.48 7.30
CA ASP A 236 -14.25 -25.50 7.10
C ASP A 236 -13.57 -26.81 6.61
N LYS A 237 -14.26 -27.95 6.57
CA LYS A 237 -13.72 -29.31 6.32
C LYS A 237 -12.67 -29.39 5.19
N ASP A 238 -12.86 -28.64 4.10
CA ASP A 238 -11.98 -28.64 2.92
C ASP A 238 -11.34 -27.25 2.62
N LYS A 239 -11.32 -26.35 3.60
CA LYS A 239 -10.87 -24.96 3.43
C LYS A 239 -9.89 -24.56 4.54
N VAL A 240 -8.69 -24.15 4.15
CA VAL A 240 -7.62 -23.78 5.10
C VAL A 240 -7.02 -22.44 4.69
N ALA A 241 -6.92 -21.54 5.66
CA ALA A 241 -6.11 -20.32 5.56
C ALA A 241 -4.74 -20.56 6.19
N ASN A 242 -3.68 -20.09 5.52
CA ASN A 242 -2.32 -20.09 6.04
C ASN A 242 -1.81 -18.65 6.01
N CYS A 243 -1.61 -18.06 7.19
CA CYS A 243 -1.36 -16.63 7.34
C CYS A 243 -0.11 -16.32 8.15
N ASN A 244 0.52 -15.18 7.89
CA ASN A 244 1.72 -14.77 8.64
C ASN A 244 1.41 -14.18 10.04
N PHE A 245 0.16 -14.31 10.49
CA PHE A 245 -0.35 -13.99 11.82
C PHE A 245 -1.33 -15.09 12.23
N ASP A 246 -1.52 -15.26 13.55
CA ASP A 246 -2.47 -16.24 14.07
C ASP A 246 -3.88 -15.65 14.11
N MET A 247 -4.81 -16.21 13.32
CA MET A 247 -6.20 -15.74 13.27
C MET A 247 -6.95 -15.92 14.59
N ARG A 248 -6.53 -16.86 15.43
CA ARG A 248 -7.20 -17.16 16.70
C ARG A 248 -7.09 -15.98 17.69
N ILE A 249 -6.16 -15.06 17.49
CA ILE A 249 -6.06 -13.85 18.33
C ILE A 249 -7.33 -13.01 18.22
N TYR A 250 -7.93 -12.89 17.03
CA TYR A 250 -9.15 -12.10 16.81
C TYR A 250 -10.39 -12.77 17.39
N GLN A 251 -10.45 -14.10 17.39
CA GLN A 251 -11.52 -14.86 18.07
C GLN A 251 -11.50 -14.65 19.59
N ASN A 252 -10.32 -14.38 20.13
CA ASN A 252 -10.11 -14.08 21.56
C ASN A 252 -10.06 -12.56 21.83
N ALA A 253 -10.56 -11.73 20.90
CA ALA A 253 -10.59 -10.28 21.00
C ALA A 253 -9.22 -9.61 21.23
N VAL A 254 -8.13 -10.21 20.76
CA VAL A 254 -6.78 -9.60 20.81
C VAL A 254 -6.48 -8.90 19.49
N TYR A 255 -6.37 -7.58 19.52
CA TYR A 255 -6.16 -6.74 18.33
C TYR A 255 -4.75 -6.11 18.34
N LEU A 256 -4.04 -6.19 17.21
CA LEU A 256 -2.66 -5.75 17.07
C LEU A 256 -2.64 -4.38 16.39
N ILE A 257 -2.43 -3.33 17.18
CA ILE A 257 -2.50 -1.95 16.68
C ILE A 257 -1.14 -1.46 16.18
N ASN A 258 -1.07 -1.26 14.86
CA ASN A 258 -0.03 -0.51 14.19
C ASN A 258 -0.22 0.99 14.45
N GLN A 259 0.77 1.62 15.09
CA GLN A 259 0.71 3.04 15.44
C GLN A 259 0.85 3.95 14.21
N THR A 260 1.53 3.47 13.18
CA THR A 260 1.79 4.20 11.94
C THR A 260 0.69 4.00 10.90
N GLU A 261 -0.39 3.29 11.23
CA GLU A 261 -1.47 2.92 10.28
C GLU A 261 -0.95 2.33 8.96
N GLY A 262 0.19 1.62 8.98
CA GLY A 262 0.81 1.05 7.78
C GLY A 262 1.24 2.07 6.71
N VAL A 263 1.33 3.37 7.02
CA VAL A 263 1.72 4.42 6.05
C VAL A 263 3.12 4.20 5.49
N ASN A 264 3.97 3.50 6.23
CA ASN A 264 5.36 3.20 5.88
C ASN A 264 5.50 2.01 4.90
N SER A 265 4.40 1.40 4.49
CA SER A 265 4.39 0.27 3.55
C SER A 265 4.05 0.69 2.12
N HIS A 266 4.60 -0.05 1.17
CA HIS A 266 4.40 0.13 -0.25
C HIS A 266 4.24 -1.21 -0.97
N PRO A 267 3.00 -1.63 -1.27
CA PRO A 267 2.76 -2.85 -2.06
C PRO A 267 2.96 -2.61 -3.55
N PHE A 268 3.48 -3.63 -4.22
CA PHE A 268 3.66 -3.70 -5.67
C PHE A 268 3.63 -5.15 -6.14
N SER A 269 3.34 -5.40 -7.42
CA SER A 269 3.28 -6.75 -7.97
C SER A 269 3.59 -6.81 -9.45
N ILE A 270 3.93 -8.02 -9.90
CA ILE A 270 4.02 -8.35 -11.32
C ILE A 270 3.26 -9.64 -11.61
N SER A 271 2.65 -9.73 -12.79
CA SER A 271 2.26 -11.01 -13.41
C SER A 271 2.92 -11.14 -14.76
N TYR A 272 3.63 -12.24 -15.00
CA TYR A 272 4.35 -12.47 -16.25
C TYR A 272 4.61 -13.97 -16.46
N LYS A 273 4.46 -14.46 -17.70
CA LYS A 273 4.68 -15.88 -18.06
C LYS A 273 3.90 -16.85 -17.15
N GLY A 274 2.71 -16.46 -16.73
CA GLY A 274 1.84 -17.24 -15.85
C GLY A 274 2.20 -17.26 -14.35
N SER A 275 3.29 -16.60 -13.94
CA SER A 275 3.67 -16.41 -12.53
C SER A 275 3.23 -15.03 -12.04
N THR A 276 2.82 -14.95 -10.78
CA THR A 276 2.39 -13.69 -10.14
C THR A 276 3.06 -13.56 -8.79
N PHE A 277 3.79 -12.46 -8.61
CA PHE A 277 4.53 -12.15 -7.39
C PHE A 277 4.04 -10.83 -6.80
N LEU A 278 3.81 -10.82 -5.49
CA LEU A 278 3.49 -9.61 -4.72
C LEU A 278 4.68 -9.28 -3.81
N GLY A 279 5.00 -8.00 -3.71
CA GLY A 279 6.01 -7.44 -2.83
C GLY A 279 5.41 -6.36 -1.95
N ILE A 280 5.80 -6.31 -0.68
CA ILE A 280 5.50 -5.20 0.22
C ILE A 280 6.84 -4.70 0.75
N SER A 281 7.25 -3.52 0.33
CA SER A 281 8.41 -2.84 0.93
C SER A 281 7.95 -2.00 2.09
N ALA A 282 8.74 -1.91 3.15
CA ALA A 282 8.48 -0.98 4.24
C ALA A 282 9.76 -0.36 4.80
N GLN A 283 9.66 0.90 5.21
CA GLN A 283 10.67 1.60 6.00
C GLN A 283 10.08 2.85 6.65
N VAL A 284 10.68 3.30 7.74
CA VAL A 284 10.60 4.68 8.20
C VAL A 284 11.85 5.42 7.69
N PRO A 285 11.72 6.48 6.87
CA PRO A 285 12.88 7.18 6.31
C PRO A 285 13.56 8.08 7.34
N ASP A 286 14.90 8.06 7.38
CA ASP A 286 15.70 9.10 8.03
C ASP A 286 15.84 10.29 7.08
N ILE A 287 15.08 11.37 7.33
CA ILE A 287 15.03 12.57 6.46
C ILE A 287 16.39 13.27 6.37
N GLN A 288 17.29 13.03 7.32
CA GLN A 288 18.61 13.65 7.36
C GLN A 288 19.65 12.86 6.57
N LYS A 289 19.35 11.62 6.16
CA LYS A 289 20.33 10.71 5.55
C LYS A 289 19.81 10.05 4.28
N ASN A 290 20.68 9.99 3.29
CA ASN A 290 20.42 9.38 2.00
C ASN A 290 21.60 8.54 1.53
N TYR A 291 21.34 7.60 0.63
CA TYR A 291 22.43 6.86 -0.01
C TYR A 291 23.20 7.80 -0.94
N HIS A 292 24.53 7.64 -0.94
CA HIS A 292 25.45 8.48 -1.70
C HIS A 292 25.04 8.61 -3.18
N ASN A 293 25.05 9.83 -3.71
CA ASN A 293 24.65 10.17 -5.08
C ASN A 293 23.22 9.72 -5.47
N SER A 294 22.31 9.66 -4.51
CA SER A 294 20.90 9.36 -4.76
C SER A 294 19.98 10.20 -3.88
N TYR A 295 18.71 10.23 -4.23
CA TYR A 295 17.64 10.78 -3.38
C TYR A 295 17.00 9.72 -2.46
N SER A 296 17.49 8.48 -2.47
CA SER A 296 16.90 7.41 -1.66
C SER A 296 17.28 7.60 -0.20
N PHE A 297 16.29 7.67 0.69
CA PHE A 297 16.49 7.83 2.13
C PHE A 297 17.04 6.53 2.74
N THR A 298 17.94 6.66 3.73
CA THR A 298 18.29 5.50 4.56
C THR A 298 17.18 5.22 5.56
N PRO A 299 16.86 3.95 5.87
CA PRO A 299 15.84 3.64 6.87
C PRO A 299 16.35 3.98 8.29
N SER A 300 15.55 4.66 9.09
CA SER A 300 15.72 4.70 10.56
C SER A 300 15.16 3.42 11.19
N GLU A 301 14.06 2.90 10.63
CA GLU A 301 13.41 1.65 11.02
C GLU A 301 12.86 0.91 9.80
N LEU A 302 12.60 -0.40 9.94
CA LEU A 302 12.13 -1.27 8.86
C LEU A 302 10.61 -1.22 8.61
N GLY A 303 9.87 -0.46 9.43
CA GLY A 303 8.40 -0.45 9.46
C GLY A 303 7.82 -1.73 10.07
N GLU A 304 6.50 -1.87 10.04
CA GLU A 304 5.79 -3.04 10.58
C GLU A 304 5.50 -4.09 9.51
N GLN A 305 5.34 -5.34 9.94
CA GLN A 305 4.94 -6.45 9.08
C GLN A 305 3.45 -6.34 8.71
N ASN A 306 3.16 -6.42 7.42
CA ASN A 306 1.80 -6.42 6.87
C ASN A 306 1.24 -7.85 6.78
N ALA A 307 -0.07 -7.99 6.89
CA ALA A 307 -0.74 -9.27 6.86
C ALA A 307 -0.75 -9.90 5.46
N VAL A 308 -0.47 -11.21 5.43
CA VAL A 308 -0.48 -12.05 4.23
C VAL A 308 -1.19 -13.36 4.55
N CYS A 309 -2.08 -13.80 3.66
CA CYS A 309 -2.80 -15.06 3.79
C CYS A 309 -2.88 -15.82 2.47
N PHE A 310 -2.77 -17.14 2.53
CA PHE A 310 -3.13 -18.05 1.45
C PHE A 310 -4.35 -18.86 1.86
N ILE A 311 -5.43 -18.78 1.08
CA ILE A 311 -6.62 -19.59 1.31
C ILE A 311 -6.70 -20.64 0.21
N LYS A 312 -6.67 -21.91 0.60
CA LYS A 312 -6.83 -23.04 -0.31
C LYS A 312 -8.21 -23.65 -0.13
N THR A 313 -8.91 -23.81 -1.24
CA THR A 313 -10.17 -24.55 -1.33
C THR A 313 -10.03 -25.68 -2.36
N LYS A 314 -11.05 -26.53 -2.46
CA LYS A 314 -11.09 -27.59 -3.48
C LYS A 314 -11.02 -27.04 -4.92
N ASN A 315 -11.63 -25.88 -5.17
CA ASN A 315 -11.86 -25.37 -6.53
C ASN A 315 -11.09 -24.06 -6.82
N SER A 316 -10.68 -23.33 -5.78
CA SER A 316 -10.07 -22.01 -5.88
C SER A 316 -8.93 -21.82 -4.90
N ASN A 317 -8.06 -20.85 -5.19
CA ASN A 317 -7.00 -20.41 -4.31
C ASN A 317 -6.98 -18.89 -4.27
N PHE A 318 -6.68 -18.36 -3.10
CA PHE A 318 -6.56 -16.93 -2.86
C PHE A 318 -5.20 -16.65 -2.25
N SER A 319 -4.52 -15.63 -2.74
CA SER A 319 -3.39 -15.00 -2.05
C SER A 319 -3.79 -13.58 -1.72
N LEU A 320 -3.79 -13.24 -0.45
CA LEU A 320 -4.21 -11.95 0.05
C LEU A 320 -3.04 -11.23 0.69
N ILE A 321 -2.94 -9.93 0.42
CA ILE A 321 -2.14 -9.02 1.23
C ILE A 321 -3.03 -7.89 1.71
N SER A 322 -2.87 -7.49 2.97
CA SER A 322 -3.47 -6.25 3.48
C SER A 322 -2.39 -5.24 3.81
N THR A 323 -2.57 -4.01 3.36
CA THR A 323 -1.64 -2.90 3.57
C THR A 323 -2.40 -1.65 3.91
N LYS A 324 -1.75 -0.72 4.63
CA LYS A 324 -2.35 0.51 5.17
C LYS A 324 -3.53 0.20 6.12
N GLY A 325 -3.61 0.96 7.21
CA GLY A 325 -4.54 0.73 8.31
C GLY A 325 -3.88 0.25 9.59
N ARG A 326 -4.67 0.25 10.68
CA ARG A 326 -4.18 0.01 12.04
C ARG A 326 -4.03 -1.47 12.38
N ASP A 327 -4.79 -2.36 11.76
CA ASP A 327 -4.63 -3.80 11.96
C ASP A 327 -4.89 -4.55 10.64
N SER A 328 -3.82 -4.75 9.88
CA SER A 328 -3.89 -5.44 8.59
C SER A 328 -4.35 -6.91 8.71
N GLY A 329 -4.11 -7.56 9.85
CA GLY A 329 -4.54 -8.94 10.07
C GLY A 329 -6.04 -9.01 10.28
N GLN A 330 -6.61 -8.04 11.01
CA GLN A 330 -8.06 -7.94 11.20
C GLN A 330 -8.78 -7.71 9.86
N HIS A 331 -8.21 -6.94 8.94
CA HIS A 331 -8.81 -6.80 7.60
C HIS A 331 -8.92 -8.14 6.87
N LEU A 332 -7.86 -8.96 6.90
CA LEU A 332 -7.89 -10.28 6.26
C LEU A 332 -8.77 -11.28 7.01
N PHE A 333 -8.90 -11.14 8.32
CA PHE A 333 -9.85 -11.90 9.13
C PHE A 333 -11.30 -11.59 8.73
N ASN A 334 -11.67 -10.31 8.61
CA ASN A 334 -13.00 -9.90 8.16
C ASN A 334 -13.37 -10.51 6.80
N MET A 335 -12.42 -10.53 5.85
CA MET A 335 -12.64 -11.16 4.54
C MET A 335 -12.99 -12.65 4.63
N ILE A 336 -12.41 -13.36 5.59
CA ILE A 336 -12.70 -14.77 5.84
C ILE A 336 -14.06 -14.94 6.51
N GLU A 337 -14.40 -14.10 7.49
CA GLU A 337 -15.73 -14.08 8.11
C GLU A 337 -16.83 -13.77 7.10
N TYR A 338 -16.56 -12.90 6.13
CA TYR A 338 -17.44 -12.61 5.00
C TYR A 338 -17.49 -13.73 3.96
N ASN A 339 -17.03 -14.93 4.31
CA ASN A 339 -17.10 -16.14 3.51
C ASN A 339 -16.33 -16.08 2.18
N LEU A 340 -15.21 -15.34 2.10
CA LEU A 340 -14.36 -15.32 0.90
C LEU A 340 -13.97 -16.72 0.41
N ALA A 341 -13.72 -17.65 1.34
CA ALA A 341 -13.34 -19.02 1.01
C ALA A 341 -14.46 -19.81 0.29
N HIS A 342 -15.70 -19.33 0.32
CA HIS A 342 -16.84 -19.91 -0.41
C HIS A 342 -17.03 -19.28 -1.80
N ALA A 343 -16.37 -18.17 -2.09
CA ALA A 343 -16.53 -17.46 -3.34
C ALA A 343 -16.13 -18.34 -4.53
N SER A 344 -17.06 -18.46 -5.47
CA SER A 344 -16.97 -19.33 -6.63
C SER A 344 -16.71 -18.57 -7.94
N SER A 345 -16.95 -17.27 -7.95
CA SER A 345 -16.82 -16.38 -9.11
C SER A 345 -16.01 -15.13 -8.77
N VAL A 346 -15.50 -14.43 -9.78
CA VAL A 346 -14.81 -13.14 -9.59
C VAL A 346 -15.76 -12.11 -8.99
N ASP A 347 -17.03 -12.12 -9.39
CA ASP A 347 -18.05 -11.18 -8.92
C ASP A 347 -18.39 -11.36 -7.43
N GLU A 348 -18.44 -12.61 -6.95
CA GLU A 348 -18.58 -12.88 -5.51
C GLU A 348 -17.39 -12.35 -4.73
N VAL A 349 -16.17 -12.53 -5.23
CA VAL A 349 -14.95 -11.99 -4.60
C VAL A 349 -14.96 -10.47 -4.55
N LEU A 350 -15.40 -9.82 -5.63
CA LEU A 350 -15.55 -8.36 -5.69
C LEU A 350 -16.58 -7.87 -4.69
N THR A 351 -17.73 -8.54 -4.62
CA THR A 351 -18.78 -8.20 -3.67
C THR A 351 -18.21 -8.22 -2.26
N ILE A 352 -17.50 -9.28 -1.89
CA ILE A 352 -16.83 -9.43 -0.57
C ILE A 352 -15.75 -8.36 -0.34
N LEU A 353 -14.99 -7.97 -1.38
CA LEU A 353 -13.98 -6.91 -1.27
C LEU A 353 -14.61 -5.53 -0.99
N GLU A 354 -15.80 -5.28 -1.52
CA GLU A 354 -16.57 -4.06 -1.34
C GLU A 354 -17.29 -3.99 0.02
N PHE A 355 -17.51 -5.13 0.69
CA PHE A 355 -18.18 -5.15 2.00
C PHE A 355 -17.47 -4.22 2.99
N PRO A 356 -18.23 -3.52 3.86
CA PRO A 356 -17.68 -2.61 4.85
C PRO A 356 -16.80 -3.37 5.83
N ARG A 357 -15.65 -2.78 6.17
CA ARG A 357 -14.75 -3.34 7.17
C ARG A 357 -15.00 -2.70 8.52
N TYR A 358 -14.58 -3.42 9.55
CA TYR A 358 -14.56 -2.92 10.91
C TYR A 358 -13.19 -3.19 11.56
N LEU A 359 -12.83 -2.33 12.50
CA LEU A 359 -11.72 -2.53 13.42
C LEU A 359 -12.25 -2.45 14.85
N PHE A 360 -11.90 -3.44 15.65
CA PHE A 360 -12.19 -3.42 17.09
C PHE A 360 -10.98 -2.87 17.84
N LEU A 361 -11.25 -1.95 18.76
CA LEU A 361 -10.24 -1.38 19.65
C LEU A 361 -10.65 -1.65 21.09
N LEU A 362 -9.71 -2.10 21.90
CA LEU A 362 -9.91 -2.28 23.33
C LEU A 362 -9.40 -1.07 24.12
N ASN A 363 -9.94 -0.91 25.33
CA ASN A 363 -9.52 0.10 26.31
C ASN A 363 -9.58 1.56 25.82
N PRO A 364 -10.78 2.18 25.72
CA PRO A 364 -12.11 1.58 25.88
C PRO A 364 -12.53 0.75 24.67
N GLU A 365 -13.44 -0.21 24.88
CA GLU A 365 -14.09 -0.97 23.80
C GLU A 365 -14.83 -0.04 22.85
N ARG A 366 -14.48 -0.11 21.57
CA ARG A 366 -15.10 0.67 20.51
C ARG A 366 -14.85 0.00 19.16
N MET A 367 -15.69 0.33 18.19
CA MET A 367 -15.54 -0.12 16.81
C MET A 367 -15.32 1.08 15.89
N ILE A 368 -14.39 0.94 14.96
CA ILE A 368 -14.29 1.82 13.79
C ILE A 368 -14.89 1.09 12.61
N TYR A 369 -15.75 1.76 11.84
CA TYR A 369 -16.56 1.14 10.79
C TYR A 369 -16.61 1.97 9.51
N GLU A 370 -16.56 1.30 8.36
CA GLU A 370 -16.69 1.92 7.03
C GLU A 370 -18.17 2.09 6.63
N SER A 371 -18.85 3.06 7.23
CA SER A 371 -20.30 3.24 6.99
C SER A 371 -20.65 3.57 5.54
N ASP A 372 -19.76 4.19 4.76
CA ASP A 372 -20.05 4.63 3.38
C ASP A 372 -20.30 3.45 2.42
N ARG A 373 -19.83 2.26 2.80
CA ARG A 373 -20.00 1.02 2.03
C ARG A 373 -21.08 0.12 2.61
N SER A 374 -21.80 0.61 3.61
CA SER A 374 -22.82 -0.15 4.33
C SER A 374 -24.21 0.19 3.83
N SER A 375 -25.10 -0.81 3.85
CA SER A 375 -26.53 -0.52 3.74
C SER A 375 -27.05 0.07 5.05
N GLU A 376 -28.15 0.81 4.97
CA GLU A 376 -28.83 1.35 6.15
C GLU A 376 -29.19 0.25 7.16
N ALA A 377 -29.63 -0.92 6.69
CA ALA A 377 -29.93 -2.07 7.54
C ALA A 377 -28.68 -2.63 8.27
N GLN A 378 -27.52 -2.66 7.60
CA GLN A 378 -26.26 -3.07 8.22
C GLN A 378 -25.84 -2.06 9.28
N THR A 379 -25.88 -0.76 8.94
CA THR A 379 -25.57 0.32 9.88
C THR A 379 -26.48 0.28 11.11
N GLN A 380 -27.79 0.07 10.92
CA GLN A 380 -28.75 -0.01 12.03
C GLN A 380 -28.50 -1.23 12.93
N THR A 381 -28.08 -2.36 12.36
CA THR A 381 -27.69 -3.55 13.14
C THR A 381 -26.52 -3.24 14.06
N PHE A 382 -25.54 -2.47 13.59
CA PHE A 382 -24.40 -2.05 14.40
C PHE A 382 -24.76 -0.96 15.42
N LEU A 383 -25.59 0.03 15.07
CA LEU A 383 -26.03 1.07 16.02
C LEU A 383 -26.80 0.51 17.23
N ASN A 384 -27.37 -0.68 17.09
CA ASN A 384 -28.03 -1.39 18.19
C ASN A 384 -27.04 -2.12 19.12
N THR A 385 -25.74 -2.11 18.84
CA THR A 385 -24.71 -2.66 19.74
C THR A 385 -24.36 -1.69 20.86
N SER A 386 -23.95 -2.22 22.02
CA SER A 386 -23.76 -1.45 23.26
C SER A 386 -22.42 -0.72 23.39
N PHE A 387 -21.60 -0.66 22.34
CA PHE A 387 -20.30 0.02 22.36
C PHE A 387 -20.22 1.16 21.33
N PRO A 388 -19.40 2.21 21.58
CA PRO A 388 -19.26 3.33 20.65
C PRO A 388 -18.77 2.92 19.26
N ILE A 389 -19.40 3.48 18.24
CA ILE A 389 -19.06 3.28 16.82
C ILE A 389 -18.58 4.58 16.23
N TYR A 390 -17.41 4.54 15.61
CA TYR A 390 -16.80 5.67 14.90
C TYR A 390 -16.76 5.39 13.42
N HIS A 391 -17.14 6.37 12.62
CA HIS A 391 -17.00 6.31 11.19
C HIS A 391 -15.53 6.52 10.76
N LYS A 392 -15.07 5.74 9.78
CA LYS A 392 -13.87 6.04 8.99
C LYS A 392 -14.13 5.58 7.55
N SER A 393 -13.91 6.45 6.58
CA SER A 393 -14.15 6.15 5.16
C SER A 393 -13.30 5.00 4.60
N ASN A 394 -12.13 4.77 5.21
CA ASN A 394 -11.22 3.71 4.79
C ASN A 394 -10.37 3.19 5.96
N LEU A 395 -10.48 1.89 6.23
CA LEU A 395 -9.70 1.21 7.27
C LEU A 395 -8.42 0.57 6.75
N GLY A 396 -8.30 0.31 5.45
CA GLY A 396 -7.10 -0.24 4.83
C GLY A 396 -7.31 -0.70 3.40
N ASN A 397 -6.29 -1.32 2.80
CA ASN A 397 -6.31 -1.84 1.44
C ASN A 397 -6.07 -3.34 1.43
N VAL A 398 -6.75 -4.06 0.54
CA VAL A 398 -6.58 -5.50 0.34
C VAL A 398 -6.36 -5.80 -1.14
N TRP A 399 -5.29 -6.54 -1.45
CA TRP A 399 -5.09 -7.09 -2.80
C TRP A 399 -5.28 -8.60 -2.75
N ILE A 400 -6.05 -9.11 -3.70
CA ILE A 400 -6.41 -10.53 -3.81
C ILE A 400 -5.94 -11.03 -5.16
N HIS A 401 -5.05 -12.01 -5.16
CA HIS A 401 -4.87 -12.87 -6.32
C HIS A 401 -5.81 -14.06 -6.22
N TYR A 402 -6.80 -14.13 -7.10
CA TYR A 402 -7.77 -15.21 -7.19
C TYR A 402 -7.41 -16.14 -8.33
N GLN A 403 -7.41 -17.45 -8.06
CA GLN A 403 -7.18 -18.48 -9.05
C GLN A 403 -8.25 -19.57 -8.98
N LYS A 404 -8.94 -19.81 -10.09
CA LYS A 404 -9.89 -20.93 -10.25
C LYS A 404 -9.66 -21.59 -11.61
N HIS A 405 -9.35 -22.88 -11.60
CA HIS A 405 -8.90 -23.62 -12.79
C HIS A 405 -7.80 -22.88 -13.56
N ASN A 406 -8.08 -22.44 -14.79
CA ASN A 406 -7.16 -21.70 -15.66
C ASN A 406 -7.36 -20.17 -15.60
N GLN A 407 -8.34 -19.69 -14.85
CA GLN A 407 -8.60 -18.26 -14.66
C GLN A 407 -7.76 -17.76 -13.48
N LYS A 408 -6.97 -16.71 -13.74
CA LYS A 408 -6.17 -16.00 -12.74
C LYS A 408 -6.50 -14.51 -12.84
N THR A 409 -6.78 -13.90 -11.71
CA THR A 409 -7.18 -12.49 -11.65
C THR A 409 -6.56 -11.83 -10.44
N LEU A 410 -5.99 -10.64 -10.63
CA LEU A 410 -5.61 -9.77 -9.54
C LEU A 410 -6.73 -8.75 -9.29
N LEU A 411 -7.33 -8.80 -8.11
CA LEU A 411 -8.31 -7.84 -7.64
C LEU A 411 -7.63 -6.93 -6.62
N ILE A 412 -7.78 -5.63 -6.78
CA ILE A 412 -7.22 -4.65 -5.85
C ILE A 412 -8.36 -3.71 -5.48
N ASP A 413 -8.47 -3.49 -4.18
CA ASP A 413 -9.44 -2.61 -3.56
C ASP A 413 -9.20 -1.13 -3.93
N ASP A 414 -10.29 -0.40 -4.15
CA ASP A 414 -10.28 1.01 -4.59
C ASP A 414 -10.31 1.99 -3.43
N ARG A 415 -10.42 1.53 -2.17
CA ARG A 415 -10.31 2.39 -0.99
C ARG A 415 -9.05 3.25 -0.99
N ILE A 416 -7.97 2.76 -1.60
CA ILE A 416 -6.72 3.49 -1.75
C ILE A 416 -6.32 3.49 -3.23
N PRO A 417 -5.94 4.66 -3.78
CA PRO A 417 -5.43 4.75 -5.14
C PRO A 417 -4.35 3.70 -5.40
N SER A 418 -4.61 2.84 -6.36
CA SER A 418 -3.73 1.76 -6.79
C SER A 418 -3.70 1.72 -8.30
N TYR A 419 -2.51 1.59 -8.88
CA TYR A 419 -2.28 1.80 -10.30
C TYR A 419 -1.84 0.50 -10.95
N ARG A 420 -2.38 0.24 -12.14
CA ARG A 420 -2.28 -1.05 -12.82
C ARG A 420 -2.07 -0.82 -14.31
N SER A 421 -1.30 -1.69 -14.94
CA SER A 421 -1.03 -1.58 -16.38
C SER A 421 -2.02 -2.35 -17.27
N CYS A 422 -3.07 -2.94 -16.71
CA CYS A 422 -4.09 -3.74 -17.41
C CYS A 422 -5.38 -2.96 -17.72
N LEU A 423 -5.50 -1.72 -17.24
CA LEU A 423 -6.66 -0.84 -17.41
C LEU A 423 -6.29 0.41 -18.23
N LEU A 424 -5.18 0.35 -18.96
CA LEU A 424 -4.65 1.44 -19.80
C LEU A 424 -5.02 1.21 -21.26
#